data_AF-A0A3S5ESA6-F1
#
_entry.id   AF-A0A3S5ESA6-F1
#
_cell.length_a   1.000
_cell.length_b   1.000
_cell.length_c   1.000
_cell.angle_alpha   90.00
_cell.angle_beta   90.00
_cell.angle_gamma   90.00
#
_symmetry.space_group_name_H-M   'P 1'
#
loop_
_entity.id
_entity.type
_entity.pdbx_description
1 polymer ?
#
loop_
_entity_poly.entity_id
_entity_poly.type
_entity_poly.pdbx_seq_one_letter_code
_entity_poly.pdbx_strand_id
1 'polypeptide(L)'
;MALSKNAKLVILAAIPLITFLLPAPEGLSLIAWRLLGVYIATIVGLVMKPYGEPVILLAAIAVSGAIIGNTEGAKEFVKAGDILNGYKSGTTWLIFTAFTLSSAFVITGLGKRIAYHMIGAMGSTTLRLGYVTMFLDLLLSPATPSNTARSGGIIFPIINSVAVALGSDPEKSPKKAGRYLMMNVYMVVKTTSYIS
;
A
#
# COMPACT_ATOMS: atom_id res chain seq x y z
N MET A 1 0.42 -7.95 -25.93
CA MET A 1 1.80 -8.36 -25.61
C MET A 1 2.32 -7.41 -24.54
N ALA A 2 2.82 -7.91 -23.41
CA ALA A 2 3.35 -7.03 -22.36
C ALA A 2 4.66 -6.37 -22.86
N LEU A 3 4.82 -5.06 -22.63
CA LEU A 3 6.05 -4.33 -22.97
C LEU A 3 7.27 -4.96 -22.28
N SER A 4 8.38 -5.08 -23.02
CA SER A 4 9.65 -5.53 -22.45
C SER A 4 10.16 -4.55 -21.40
N LYS A 5 10.93 -5.03 -20.42
CA LYS A 5 11.50 -4.17 -19.36
C LYS A 5 12.29 -3.00 -19.95
N ASN A 6 13.09 -3.26 -20.99
CA ASN A 6 13.89 -2.22 -21.66
C ASN A 6 13.00 -1.18 -22.34
N ALA A 7 11.92 -1.61 -23.01
CA ALA A 7 10.96 -0.68 -23.62
C ALA A 7 10.31 0.22 -22.56
N LYS A 8 9.94 -0.31 -21.39
CA LYS A 8 9.42 0.49 -20.27
C LYS A 8 10.44 1.53 -19.81
N LEU A 9 11.72 1.18 -19.70
CA LEU A 9 12.76 2.12 -19.29
C LEU A 9 13.02 3.22 -20.32
N VAL A 10 12.98 2.89 -21.61
CA VAL A 10 13.09 3.87 -22.69
C VAL A 10 11.94 4.87 -22.61
N ILE A 11 10.70 4.39 -22.41
CA ILE A 11 9.53 5.28 -22.24
C ILE A 11 9.73 6.21 -21.03
N LEU A 12 10.20 5.67 -19.90
CA LEU A 12 10.42 6.48 -18.69
C LEU A 12 11.52 7.54 -18.86
N ALA A 13 12.58 7.24 -19.60
CA ALA A 13 13.64 8.20 -19.89
C ALA A 13 13.21 9.26 -20.92
N ALA A 14 12.36 8.88 -21.88
CA ALA A 14 11.89 9.76 -22.94
C ALA A 14 11.04 10.93 -22.40
N ILE A 15 10.17 10.68 -21.42
CA ILE A 15 9.27 11.70 -20.86
C ILE A 15 10.01 12.93 -20.31
N PRO A 16 10.95 12.81 -19.34
CA PRO A 16 11.68 13.97 -18.83
C PRO A 16 12.62 14.56 -19.88
N LEU A 17 13.14 13.75 -20.81
CA LEU A 17 13.96 14.23 -21.92
C LEU A 17 13.17 15.18 -22.83
N ILE A 18 11.91 14.88 -23.13
CA ILE A 18 11.03 15.75 -23.91
C ILE A 18 10.85 17.10 -23.22
N THR A 19 10.56 17.10 -21.91
CA THR A 19 10.43 18.36 -21.15
C THR A 19 11.75 19.11 -20.99
N PHE A 20 12.88 18.44 -21.17
CA PHE A 20 14.20 19.08 -21.13
C PHE A 20 14.57 19.74 -22.46
N LEU A 21 14.19 19.11 -23.58
CA LEU A 21 14.49 19.56 -24.94
C LEU A 21 13.50 20.62 -25.45
N LEU A 22 12.23 20.55 -25.03
CA LEU A 22 11.20 21.52 -25.41
C LEU A 22 11.23 22.75 -24.50
N PRO A 23 11.02 23.96 -25.05
CA PRO A 23 10.92 25.17 -24.25
C PRO A 23 9.69 25.10 -23.32
N ALA A 24 9.80 25.76 -22.16
CA ALA A 24 8.67 25.87 -21.25
C ALA A 24 7.54 26.69 -21.90
N PRO A 25 6.27 26.28 -21.75
CA PRO A 25 5.13 27.09 -22.17
C PRO A 25 5.11 28.46 -21.50
N GLU A 26 4.51 29.45 -22.17
CA GLU A 26 4.36 30.80 -21.62
C GLU A 26 3.64 30.76 -20.25
N GLY A 27 4.17 31.50 -19.28
CA GLY A 27 3.65 31.55 -17.91
C GLY A 27 4.15 30.45 -16.97
N LEU A 28 4.93 29.47 -17.46
CA LEU A 28 5.53 28.43 -16.62
C LEU A 28 7.05 28.63 -16.47
N SER A 29 7.56 28.55 -15.24
CA SER A 29 9.00 28.60 -15.01
C SER A 29 9.69 27.36 -15.59
N LEU A 30 10.92 27.53 -16.11
CA LEU A 30 11.69 26.45 -16.72
C LEU A 30 11.90 25.26 -15.76
N ILE A 31 12.12 25.55 -14.46
CA ILE A 31 12.27 24.52 -13.44
C ILE A 31 10.98 23.74 -13.21
N ALA A 32 9.82 24.41 -13.17
CA ALA A 32 8.53 23.75 -13.00
C ALA A 32 8.22 22.83 -14.20
N TRP A 33 8.54 23.27 -15.42
CA TRP A 33 8.38 22.47 -16.64
C TRP A 33 9.22 21.18 -16.62
N ARG A 34 10.49 21.28 -16.22
CA ARG A 34 11.39 20.11 -16.13
C ARG A 34 10.98 19.14 -15.01
N LEU A 35 10.57 19.66 -13.85
CA LEU A 35 10.09 18.82 -12.75
C LEU A 35 8.74 18.14 -13.08
N LEU A 36 7.88 18.78 -13.87
CA LEU A 36 6.65 18.16 -14.37
C LEU A 36 6.94 16.91 -15.19
N GLY A 37 7.96 16.92 -16.04
CA GLY A 37 8.39 15.74 -16.80
C GLY A 37 8.78 14.57 -15.89
N VAL A 38 9.56 14.83 -14.83
CA VAL A 38 9.92 13.81 -13.84
C VAL A 38 8.68 13.30 -13.10
N TYR A 39 7.75 14.17 -12.73
CA TYR A 39 6.51 13.80 -12.07
C TYR A 39 5.65 12.85 -12.94
N ILE A 40 5.44 13.20 -14.22
CA ILE A 40 4.71 12.35 -15.18
C ILE A 40 5.42 11.02 -15.36
N ALA A 41 6.75 11.04 -15.54
CA ALA A 41 7.55 9.82 -15.65
C ALA A 41 7.41 8.92 -14.41
N THR A 42 7.37 9.51 -13.22
CA THR A 42 7.19 8.78 -11.96
C THR A 42 5.84 8.08 -11.92
N ILE A 43 4.74 8.76 -12.27
CA ILE A 43 3.40 8.17 -12.34
C ILE A 43 3.39 7.00 -13.33
N VAL A 44 3.88 7.23 -14.54
CA VAL A 44 3.95 6.20 -15.59
C VAL A 44 4.82 5.02 -15.13
N GLY A 45 5.89 5.28 -14.37
CA GLY A 45 6.76 4.26 -13.78
C GLY A 45 6.04 3.42 -12.75
N LEU A 46 5.30 4.04 -11.82
CA LEU A 46 4.52 3.36 -10.80
C LEU A 46 3.41 2.49 -11.39
N VAL A 47 2.87 2.86 -12.56
CA VAL A 47 1.87 2.08 -13.30
C VAL A 47 2.52 0.92 -14.06
N MET A 48 3.60 1.17 -14.81
CA MET A 48 4.26 0.14 -15.63
C MET A 48 5.10 -0.86 -14.81
N LYS A 49 5.50 -0.47 -13.59
CA LYS A 49 6.31 -1.23 -12.63
C LYS A 49 7.52 -1.95 -13.26
N PRO A 50 8.47 -1.25 -13.93
CA PRO A 50 9.69 -1.89 -14.43
C PRO A 50 10.68 -2.27 -13.31
N TYR A 51 10.57 -1.60 -12.16
CA TYR A 51 11.28 -1.86 -10.91
C TYR A 51 10.29 -1.76 -9.74
N GLY A 52 10.74 -2.11 -8.52
CA GLY A 52 9.96 -1.89 -7.31
C GLY A 52 9.67 -0.40 -7.08
N GLU A 53 8.51 -0.10 -6.50
CA GLU A 53 8.04 1.28 -6.24
C GLU A 53 9.08 2.15 -5.51
N PRO A 54 9.81 1.66 -4.48
CA PRO A 54 10.84 2.47 -3.82
C PRO A 54 11.96 2.91 -4.76
N VAL A 55 12.37 2.05 -5.70
CA VAL A 55 13.44 2.36 -6.66
C VAL A 55 13.01 3.47 -7.61
N ILE A 56 11.76 3.43 -8.07
CA ILE A 56 11.19 4.44 -8.97
C ILE A 56 11.12 5.80 -8.27
N LEU A 57 10.62 5.82 -7.02
CA LEU A 57 10.50 7.04 -6.23
C LEU A 57 11.87 7.65 -5.88
N LEU A 58 12.84 6.84 -5.46
CA LEU A 58 14.20 7.31 -5.18
C LEU A 58 14.92 7.82 -6.43
N ALA A 59 14.73 7.16 -7.58
CA ALA A 59 15.25 7.65 -8.84
C ALA A 59 14.63 9.00 -9.22
N ALA A 60 13.31 9.17 -9.04
CA ALA A 60 12.64 10.44 -9.28
C ALA A 60 13.19 11.58 -8.39
N ILE A 61 13.44 11.29 -7.11
CA ILE A 61 14.06 12.23 -6.17
C ILE A 61 15.47 12.61 -6.63
N ALA A 62 16.30 11.62 -6.99
CA ALA A 62 17.67 11.85 -7.46
C ALA A 62 17.71 12.68 -8.76
N VAL A 63 16.86 12.35 -9.73
CA VAL A 63 16.74 13.08 -10.99
C VAL A 63 16.22 14.50 -10.75
N SER A 64 15.23 14.69 -9.86
CA SER A 64 14.74 16.02 -9.48
C SER A 64 15.85 16.87 -8.88
N GLY A 65 16.70 16.29 -8.02
CA GLY A 65 17.86 16.98 -7.47
C GLY A 65 18.90 17.37 -8.52
N ALA A 66 19.18 16.48 -9.47
CA ALA A 66 20.05 16.79 -10.60
C ALA A 66 19.47 17.95 -11.45
N ILE A 67 18.16 17.95 -11.73
CA ILE A 67 17.51 19.02 -12.50
C ILE A 67 17.57 20.35 -11.76
N ILE A 68 17.29 20.39 -10.45
CA ILE A 68 17.36 21.61 -9.64
C ILE A 68 18.79 22.14 -9.61
N GLY A 69 19.79 21.27 -9.47
CA GLY A 69 21.21 21.67 -9.45
C GLY A 69 21.75 22.20 -10.77
N ASN A 70 21.15 21.80 -11.90
CA ASN A 70 21.63 22.13 -13.26
C ASN A 70 20.68 23.06 -14.04
N THR A 71 19.65 23.62 -13.41
CA THR A 71 18.74 24.58 -14.04
C THR A 71 18.99 25.98 -13.51
N GLU A 72 19.33 26.91 -14.39
CA GLU A 72 19.54 28.31 -14.05
C GLU A 72 18.27 28.93 -13.44
N GLY A 73 18.43 29.78 -12.42
CA GLY A 73 17.31 30.38 -11.68
C GLY A 73 16.52 29.41 -10.79
N ALA A 74 16.81 28.11 -10.79
CA ALA A 74 16.02 27.13 -10.02
C ALA A 74 16.02 27.41 -8.50
N LYS A 75 17.11 27.97 -7.97
CA LYS A 75 17.25 28.31 -6.54
C LYS A 75 16.24 29.36 -6.05
N GLU A 76 15.68 30.16 -6.96
CA GLU A 76 14.65 31.15 -6.64
C GLU A 76 13.28 30.49 -6.39
N PHE A 77 13.06 29.31 -6.96
CA PHE A 77 11.79 28.58 -6.89
C PHE A 77 11.84 27.39 -5.93
N VAL A 78 12.95 26.67 -5.87
CA VAL A 78 13.08 25.43 -5.08
C VAL A 78 14.47 25.34 -4.47
N LYS A 79 14.55 25.18 -3.14
CA LYS A 79 15.84 24.95 -2.47
C LYS A 79 16.20 23.47 -2.57
N ALA A 80 17.49 23.16 -2.67
CA ALA A 80 17.96 21.77 -2.69
C ALA A 80 17.50 20.98 -1.46
N GLY A 81 17.40 21.63 -0.29
CA GLY A 81 16.87 21.01 0.92
C GLY A 81 15.38 20.61 0.83
N ASP A 82 14.62 21.21 -0.09
CA ASP A 82 13.19 20.95 -0.21
C ASP A 82 12.87 19.61 -0.87
N ILE A 83 13.83 19.04 -1.60
CA ILE A 83 13.71 17.73 -2.28
C ILE A 83 13.35 16.62 -1.29
N LEU A 84 13.87 16.70 -0.05
CA LEU A 84 13.64 15.71 0.99
C LEU A 84 12.54 16.12 1.98
N ASN A 85 11.83 17.23 1.75
CA ASN A 85 10.81 17.71 2.68
C ASN A 85 9.67 16.70 2.90
N GLY A 86 9.41 15.82 1.93
CA GLY A 86 8.46 14.72 2.10
C GLY A 86 8.82 13.81 3.28
N TYR A 87 10.11 13.52 3.49
CA TYR A 87 10.59 12.63 4.56
C TYR A 87 10.52 13.23 5.96
N LYS A 88 10.45 14.56 6.08
CA LYS A 88 10.27 15.24 7.38
C LYS A 88 8.80 15.56 7.67
N SER A 89 7.88 15.16 6.80
CA SER A 89 6.45 15.40 7.00
C SER A 89 5.93 14.60 8.20
N GLY A 90 5.30 15.29 9.16
CA GLY A 90 4.65 14.66 10.30
C GLY A 90 3.60 13.62 9.89
N THR A 91 2.89 13.85 8.78
CA THR A 91 1.95 12.88 8.22
C THR A 91 2.64 11.60 7.75
N THR A 92 3.82 11.70 7.12
CA THR A 92 4.59 10.52 6.70
C THR A 92 5.04 9.70 7.91
N TRP A 93 5.52 10.36 8.96
CA TRP A 93 5.91 9.70 10.21
C TRP A 93 4.73 9.12 10.98
N LEU A 94 3.56 9.78 10.96
CA LEU A 94 2.34 9.26 11.55
C LEU A 94 1.91 7.95 10.87
N ILE A 95 1.89 7.93 9.53
CA ILE A 95 1.59 6.74 8.74
C ILE A 95 2.62 5.65 9.04
N PHE A 96 3.92 5.95 8.96
CA PHE A 96 5.00 4.99 9.26
C PHE A 96 4.84 4.35 10.65
N THR A 97 4.52 5.16 11.66
CA THR A 97 4.31 4.69 13.03
C THR A 97 3.10 3.78 13.14
N ALA A 98 1.98 4.13 12.49
CA ALA A 98 0.76 3.30 12.48
C ALA A 98 0.99 1.93 11.82
N PHE A 99 1.72 1.87 10.71
CA PHE A 99 2.10 0.60 10.07
C PHE A 99 3.09 -0.23 10.91
N THR A 100 4.02 0.42 11.59
CA THR A 100 4.97 -0.25 12.49
C THR A 100 4.25 -0.84 13.71
N LEU A 101 3.35 -0.07 14.34
CA LEU A 101 2.52 -0.53 15.45
C LEU A 101 1.64 -1.70 15.03
N SER A 102 1.01 -1.61 13.86
CA SER A 102 0.24 -2.72 13.28
C SER A 102 1.08 -4.01 13.15
N SER A 103 2.31 -3.90 12.66
CA SER A 103 3.20 -5.05 12.53
C SER A 103 3.51 -5.67 13.90
N ALA A 104 3.69 -4.85 14.94
CA ALA A 104 3.84 -5.32 16.31
C ALA A 104 2.59 -6.07 16.83
N PHE A 105 1.38 -5.62 16.48
CA PHE A 105 0.14 -6.34 16.82
C PHE A 105 0.11 -7.76 16.24
N VAL A 106 0.59 -7.92 15.00
CA VAL A 106 0.70 -9.24 14.35
C VAL A 106 1.76 -10.09 15.03
N ILE A 107 2.98 -9.56 15.22
CA ILE A 107 4.12 -10.29 15.79
C ILE A 107 3.85 -10.72 17.23
N THR A 108 3.29 -9.84 18.05
CA THR A 108 2.98 -10.15 19.47
C THR A 108 1.81 -11.13 19.64
N GLY A 109 1.04 -11.37 18.57
CA GLY A 109 -0.17 -12.21 18.61
C GLY A 109 -1.34 -11.58 19.37
N LEU A 110 -1.33 -10.26 19.64
CA LEU A 110 -2.43 -9.59 20.34
C LEU A 110 -3.76 -9.74 19.59
N GLY A 111 -3.76 -9.53 18.27
CA GLY A 111 -4.96 -9.74 17.44
C GLY A 111 -5.48 -11.19 17.52
N LYS A 112 -4.57 -12.17 17.63
CA LYS A 112 -4.90 -13.58 17.80
C LYS A 112 -5.54 -13.87 19.16
N ARG A 113 -5.03 -13.29 20.24
CA ARG A 113 -5.64 -13.41 21.59
C ARG A 113 -7.06 -12.83 21.61
N ILE A 114 -7.25 -11.63 21.08
CA ILE A 114 -8.56 -10.97 20.99
C ILE A 114 -9.54 -11.85 20.20
N ALA A 115 -9.12 -12.34 19.04
CA ALA A 115 -9.93 -13.22 18.21
C ALA A 115 -10.39 -14.48 18.96
N TYR A 116 -9.50 -15.16 19.69
CA TYR A 116 -9.88 -16.35 20.44
C TYR A 116 -10.85 -16.06 21.59
N HIS A 117 -10.71 -14.92 22.27
CA HIS A 117 -11.71 -14.51 23.27
C HIS A 117 -13.09 -14.31 22.64
N MET A 118 -13.16 -13.70 21.45
CA MET A 118 -14.43 -13.50 20.73
C MET A 118 -15.02 -14.82 20.20
N ILE A 119 -14.18 -15.71 19.66
CA ILE A 119 -14.60 -17.05 19.25
C ILE A 119 -15.15 -17.82 20.46
N GLY A 120 -14.48 -17.77 21.61
CA GLY A 120 -14.97 -18.40 22.84
C GLY A 120 -16.30 -17.83 23.32
N ALA A 121 -16.50 -16.51 23.19
CA ALA A 121 -17.71 -15.84 23.67
C ALA A 121 -18.94 -16.09 22.79
N MET A 122 -18.79 -16.14 21.45
CA MET A 122 -19.94 -16.20 20.54
C MET A 122 -19.78 -17.15 19.33
N GLY A 123 -18.64 -17.81 19.15
CA GLY A 123 -18.30 -18.63 17.97
C GLY A 123 -18.96 -20.01 17.88
N SER A 124 -20.13 -20.20 18.49
CA SER A 124 -20.77 -21.52 18.59
C SER A 124 -21.36 -22.06 17.28
N THR A 125 -21.54 -21.21 16.26
CA THR A 125 -22.05 -21.62 14.95
C THR A 125 -21.24 -20.98 13.83
N THR A 126 -21.26 -21.59 12.63
CA THR A 126 -20.54 -21.05 11.46
C THR A 126 -21.00 -19.62 11.11
N LEU A 127 -22.30 -19.33 11.24
CA LEU A 127 -22.83 -17.98 11.05
C LEU A 127 -22.24 -17.00 12.08
N ARG A 128 -22.24 -17.37 13.37
CA ARG A 128 -21.68 -16.53 14.44
C ARG A 128 -20.18 -16.33 14.31
N LEU A 129 -19.43 -17.34 13.84
CA LEU A 129 -18.01 -17.18 13.49
C LEU A 129 -17.80 -16.13 12.40
N GLY A 130 -18.73 -16.01 11.44
CA GLY A 130 -18.72 -14.92 10.46
C GLY A 130 -19.08 -13.53 11.04
N TYR A 131 -19.76 -13.45 12.17
CA TYR A 131 -19.92 -12.18 12.90
C TYR A 131 -18.68 -11.88 13.76
N VAL A 132 -18.02 -12.91 14.30
CA VAL A 132 -16.74 -12.75 14.99
C VAL A 132 -15.70 -12.12 14.07
N THR A 133 -15.60 -12.54 12.81
CA THR A 133 -14.69 -11.92 11.84
C THR A 133 -15.01 -10.46 11.60
N MET A 134 -16.30 -10.11 11.51
CA MET A 134 -16.76 -8.72 11.36
C MET A 134 -16.32 -7.84 12.54
N PHE A 135 -16.67 -8.23 13.77
CA PHE A 135 -16.34 -7.44 14.95
C PHE A 135 -14.83 -7.39 15.19
N LEU A 136 -14.11 -8.50 14.92
CA LEU A 136 -12.67 -8.56 15.06
C LEU A 136 -11.99 -7.58 14.11
N ASP A 137 -12.36 -7.58 12.83
CA ASP A 137 -11.75 -6.65 11.87
C ASP A 137 -12.14 -5.20 12.17
N LEU A 138 -13.38 -4.93 12.58
CA LEU A 138 -13.83 -3.60 12.97
C LEU A 138 -13.03 -3.06 14.17
N LEU A 139 -12.70 -3.90 15.14
CA LEU A 139 -11.88 -3.50 16.30
C LEU A 139 -10.42 -3.28 15.91
N LEU A 140 -9.91 -4.05 14.94
CA LEU A 140 -8.52 -3.99 14.49
C LEU A 140 -8.28 -2.90 13.44
N SER A 141 -9.28 -2.47 12.68
CA SER A 141 -9.11 -1.52 11.58
C SER A 141 -8.53 -0.16 11.99
N PRO A 142 -8.87 0.45 13.14
CA PRO A 142 -8.27 1.72 13.55
C PRO A 142 -6.79 1.57 13.94
N ALA A 143 -6.41 0.41 14.48
CA ALA A 143 -5.05 0.13 14.94
C ALA A 143 -4.14 -0.43 13.83
N THR A 144 -4.72 -0.99 12.78
CA THR A 144 -4.01 -1.57 11.64
C THR A 144 -4.49 -0.95 10.33
N PRO A 145 -3.74 0.02 9.76
CA PRO A 145 -4.11 0.65 8.49
C PRO A 145 -4.08 -0.32 7.29
N SER A 146 -3.24 -1.37 7.35
CA SER A 146 -3.02 -2.29 6.23
C SER A 146 -4.07 -3.40 6.17
N ASN A 147 -4.91 -3.35 5.14
CA ASN A 147 -5.94 -4.39 4.89
C ASN A 147 -5.31 -5.78 4.67
N THR A 148 -4.13 -5.83 4.02
CA THR A 148 -3.36 -7.06 3.82
C THR A 148 -2.84 -7.61 5.15
N ALA A 149 -2.39 -6.74 6.06
CA ALA A 149 -1.92 -7.15 7.38
C ALA A 149 -3.08 -7.70 8.24
N ARG A 150 -4.27 -7.08 8.20
CA ARG A 150 -5.45 -7.60 8.94
C ARG A 150 -5.93 -8.93 8.35
N SER A 151 -6.22 -8.96 7.06
CA SER A 151 -6.78 -10.15 6.39
C SER A 151 -5.82 -11.33 6.45
N GLY A 152 -4.61 -11.18 5.89
CA GLY A 152 -3.64 -12.26 5.76
C GLY A 152 -2.83 -12.54 7.02
N GLY A 153 -2.48 -11.49 7.77
CA GLY A 153 -1.61 -11.61 8.94
C GLY A 153 -2.33 -12.03 10.22
N ILE A 154 -3.57 -11.58 10.42
CA ILE A 154 -4.31 -11.81 11.68
C ILE A 154 -5.48 -12.76 11.47
N ILE A 155 -6.44 -12.39 10.61
CA ILE A 155 -7.77 -13.04 10.58
C ILE A 155 -7.70 -14.39 9.86
N PHE A 156 -7.03 -14.46 8.70
CA PHE A 156 -6.98 -15.67 7.88
C PHE A 156 -6.42 -16.89 8.62
N PRO A 157 -5.25 -16.85 9.29
CA PRO A 157 -4.72 -18.03 9.98
C PRO A 157 -5.65 -18.57 11.05
N ILE A 158 -6.40 -17.70 11.72
CA ILE A 158 -7.33 -18.05 12.80
C ILE A 158 -8.55 -18.74 12.22
N ILE A 159 -9.17 -18.11 11.21
CA ILE A 159 -10.37 -18.64 10.57
C ILE A 159 -10.07 -19.91 9.78
N ASN A 160 -8.89 -20.02 9.19
CA ASN A 160 -8.44 -21.25 8.55
C ASN A 160 -8.31 -22.38 9.58
N SER A 161 -7.71 -22.11 10.74
CA SER A 161 -7.61 -23.09 11.82
C SER A 161 -8.98 -23.57 12.30
N VAL A 162 -9.97 -22.66 12.41
CA VAL A 162 -11.35 -23.00 12.77
C VAL A 162 -12.03 -23.81 11.67
N ALA A 163 -11.88 -23.42 10.40
CA ALA A 163 -12.47 -24.16 9.28
C ALA A 163 -11.95 -25.61 9.21
N VAL A 164 -10.64 -25.80 9.39
CA VAL A 164 -10.02 -27.14 9.46
C VAL A 164 -10.54 -27.93 10.66
N ALA A 165 -10.67 -27.31 11.84
CA ALA A 165 -11.24 -27.96 13.02
C ALA A 165 -12.71 -28.39 12.82
N LEU A 166 -13.47 -27.67 11.98
CA LEU A 166 -14.82 -28.05 11.56
C LEU A 166 -14.84 -29.12 10.44
N GLY A 167 -13.68 -29.69 10.11
CA GLY A 167 -13.51 -30.70 9.05
C GLY A 167 -13.70 -30.16 7.64
N SER A 168 -13.56 -28.83 7.46
CA SER A 168 -13.64 -28.15 6.17
C SER A 168 -12.24 -27.96 5.60
N ASP A 169 -11.88 -28.84 4.67
CA ASP A 169 -10.59 -28.83 3.99
C ASP A 169 -10.73 -28.18 2.60
N PRO A 170 -9.77 -27.34 2.14
CA PRO A 170 -9.85 -26.67 0.84
C PRO A 170 -10.00 -27.61 -0.35
N GLU A 171 -9.35 -28.78 -0.31
CA GLU A 171 -9.27 -29.74 -1.42
C GLU A 171 -10.43 -30.75 -1.36
N LYS A 172 -10.74 -31.25 -0.16
CA LYS A 172 -11.69 -32.36 0.02
C LYS A 172 -13.10 -31.92 0.36
N SER A 173 -13.26 -30.89 1.19
CA SER A 173 -14.56 -30.54 1.79
C SER A 173 -14.74 -29.02 2.01
N PRO A 174 -14.49 -28.15 1.01
CA PRO A 174 -14.43 -26.71 1.22
C PRO A 174 -15.78 -26.10 1.63
N LYS A 175 -16.90 -26.76 1.29
CA LYS A 175 -18.26 -26.25 1.50
C LYS A 175 -18.79 -26.46 2.93
N LYS A 176 -18.09 -27.20 3.81
CA LYS A 176 -18.57 -27.46 5.17
C LYS A 176 -18.59 -26.21 6.05
N ALA A 177 -17.55 -25.37 5.96
CA ALA A 177 -17.48 -24.08 6.64
C ALA A 177 -16.50 -23.11 5.96
N GLY A 178 -15.36 -23.62 5.48
CA GLY A 178 -14.23 -22.83 4.97
C GLY A 178 -14.61 -21.88 3.84
N ARG A 179 -15.37 -22.33 2.84
CA ARG A 179 -15.79 -21.47 1.72
C ARG A 179 -16.57 -20.24 2.17
N TYR A 180 -17.53 -20.42 3.10
CA TYR A 180 -18.29 -19.32 3.65
C TYR A 180 -17.39 -18.39 4.48
N LEU A 181 -16.60 -18.95 5.39
CA LEU A 181 -15.77 -18.17 6.31
C LEU A 181 -14.69 -17.36 5.58
N MET A 182 -14.04 -17.94 4.58
CA MET A 182 -13.02 -17.23 3.79
C MET A 182 -13.63 -16.10 2.96
N MET A 183 -14.79 -16.34 2.35
CA MET A 183 -15.51 -15.30 1.61
C MET A 183 -15.98 -14.18 2.53
N ASN A 184 -16.46 -14.52 3.73
CA ASN A 184 -16.84 -13.55 4.75
C ASN A 184 -15.64 -12.68 5.15
N VAL A 185 -14.49 -13.27 5.48
CA VAL A 185 -13.27 -12.52 5.83
C VAL A 185 -12.92 -11.51 4.73
N TYR A 186 -12.93 -11.93 3.46
CA TYR A 186 -12.64 -11.04 2.34
C TYR A 186 -13.61 -9.86 2.26
N MET A 187 -14.92 -10.11 2.37
CA MET A 187 -15.94 -9.08 2.28
C MET A 187 -15.94 -8.14 3.48
N VAL A 188 -15.77 -8.67 4.68
CA VAL A 188 -15.66 -7.89 5.92
C VAL A 188 -14.49 -6.93 5.83
N VAL A 189 -13.28 -7.42 5.54
CA VAL A 189 -12.07 -6.59 5.52
C VAL A 189 -12.20 -5.48 4.48
N LYS A 190 -12.79 -5.77 3.31
CA LYS A 190 -13.07 -4.72 2.32
C LYS A 190 -14.07 -3.69 2.83
N THR A 191 -15.14 -4.14 3.48
CA THR A 191 -16.24 -3.27 3.93
C THR A 191 -15.78 -2.33 5.03
N THR A 192 -15.10 -2.85 6.05
CA THR A 192 -14.54 -2.05 7.15
C THR A 192 -13.50 -1.04 6.64
N SER A 193 -12.74 -1.38 5.61
CA SER A 193 -11.76 -0.47 4.98
C SER A 193 -12.40 0.72 4.26
N TYR A 194 -13.69 0.68 3.94
CA TYR A 194 -14.41 1.86 3.45
C TYR A 194 -14.86 2.79 4.57
N ILE A 195 -14.90 2.30 5.82
CA ILE A 195 -15.43 3.00 6.99
C ILE A 195 -14.30 3.60 7.84
N SER A 196 -13.12 2.96 7.85
CA SER A 196 -11.89 3.40 8.55
C SER A 196 -10.97 4.21 7.64
#